data_AF-A0A444R4Y4-F1
#
_entry.id   AF-A0A444R4Y4-F1
#
_cell.length_a   1.000
_cell.length_b   1.000
_cell.length_c   1.000
_cell.angle_alpha   90.00
_cell.angle_beta   90.00
_cell.angle_gamma   90.00
#
_symmetry.space_group_name_H-M   'P 1'
#
loop_
_entity.id
_entity.type
_entity.pdbx_description
1 polymer ?
#
loop_
_entity_poly.entity_id
_entity_poly.type
_entity_poly.pdbx_seq_one_letter_code
_entity_poly.pdbx_strand_id
1 'polypeptide(L)'
;MEFSVKSGSPEKQRSACIVVGVFEPRRLSPIAEQLDKISDGYISALLRRGELEGKPGQTLLLHHVPNVLSERILLIGCGKERELDERQYKQVIQKTINTLNDTGSMEAVCFLTELHVKGRNNYWKVRQAVETAKETLYSFDQLKTNKSEPRRPLRKMVFNVPTRRELTSGERAIQHGLAIAAGIKAAKDLGNMPPNICNAAYLASQARQLADSYSKNVITRVIGEQQMKELGMHSYLAVGQGSQNESLMSVIEYKGNASEDARPIVLVGKGLTFDSGGISIKPSEGMDEMKYDMCGAAAVYGVMR
;
A
#
# COMPACT_ATOMS: atom_id res chain seq x y z
N MET A 1 6.93 -2.87 -8.92
CA MET A 1 7.66 -1.69 -8.43
C MET A 1 8.52 -2.04 -7.23
N GLU A 2 9.82 -1.80 -7.37
CA GLU A 2 10.87 -1.93 -6.37
C GLU A 2 11.07 -0.62 -5.59
N PHE A 3 11.55 -0.73 -4.35
CA PHE A 3 11.84 0.41 -3.51
C PHE A 3 13.24 0.29 -2.90
N SER A 4 13.94 1.42 -2.78
CA SER A 4 15.17 1.50 -2.01
C SER A 4 15.31 2.86 -1.34
N VAL A 5 16.23 2.98 -0.39
CA VAL A 5 16.62 4.27 0.20
C VAL A 5 18.03 4.63 -0.20
N LYS A 6 18.30 5.93 -0.33
CA LYS A 6 19.64 6.48 -0.51
C LYS A 6 19.80 7.75 0.33
N SER A 7 21.04 8.15 0.55
CA SER A 7 21.37 9.46 1.10
C SER A 7 22.36 10.11 0.16
N GLY A 8 21.94 11.20 -0.48
CA GLY A 8 22.80 11.95 -1.37
C GLY A 8 22.14 13.24 -1.87
N SER A 9 22.97 14.14 -2.39
CA SER A 9 22.51 15.41 -2.94
C SER A 9 21.71 15.21 -4.23
N PRO A 10 20.72 16.08 -4.51
CA PRO A 10 19.95 16.04 -5.76
C PRO A 10 20.83 16.27 -7.01
N GLU A 11 21.90 17.07 -6.87
CA GLU A 11 22.84 17.43 -7.96
C GLU A 11 23.56 16.23 -8.58
N LYS A 12 23.75 15.14 -7.81
CA LYS A 12 24.49 13.93 -8.24
C LYS A 12 23.56 12.85 -8.78
N GLN A 13 22.25 13.08 -8.78
CA GLN A 13 21.28 12.08 -9.21
C GLN A 13 21.18 12.08 -10.74
N ARG A 14 21.58 10.96 -11.35
CA ARG A 14 21.45 10.68 -12.79
C ARG A 14 20.20 9.87 -13.12
N SER A 15 19.19 9.90 -12.25
CA SER A 15 17.95 9.13 -12.44
C SER A 15 17.08 9.70 -13.56
N ALA A 16 16.15 8.90 -14.07
CA ALA A 16 15.22 9.31 -15.11
C ALA A 16 14.26 10.43 -14.67
N CYS A 17 13.95 10.51 -13.37
CA CYS A 17 13.18 11.60 -12.77
C CYS A 17 13.60 11.88 -11.31
N ILE A 18 13.64 13.15 -10.92
CA ILE A 18 13.74 13.63 -9.54
C ILE A 18 12.38 14.20 -9.11
N VAL A 19 11.89 13.86 -7.91
CA VAL A 19 10.64 14.40 -7.36
C VAL A 19 10.93 15.31 -6.18
N VAL A 20 10.41 16.54 -6.23
CA VAL A 20 10.53 17.55 -5.15
C VAL A 20 9.21 18.29 -4.91
N GLY A 21 9.08 18.88 -3.72
CA GLY A 21 7.87 19.57 -3.28
C GLY A 21 7.91 21.09 -3.51
N VAL A 22 6.74 21.68 -3.71
CA VAL A 22 6.50 23.13 -3.75
C VAL A 22 5.32 23.45 -2.85
N PHE A 23 5.52 24.34 -1.89
CA PHE A 23 4.51 24.81 -0.95
C PHE A 23 3.84 26.09 -1.43
N GLU A 24 2.67 26.39 -0.87
CA GLU A 24 1.98 27.65 -1.09
C GLU A 24 2.63 28.82 -0.31
N PRO A 25 2.66 30.04 -0.89
CA PRO A 25 2.53 30.33 -2.32
C PRO A 25 3.89 30.20 -3.01
N ARG A 26 4.01 29.26 -3.96
CA ARG A 26 5.19 29.11 -4.84
C ARG A 26 6.53 28.99 -4.14
N ARG A 27 6.54 28.48 -2.92
CA ARG A 27 7.74 28.32 -2.11
C ARG A 27 8.36 26.95 -2.35
N LEU A 28 9.56 26.92 -2.90
CA LEU A 28 10.31 25.69 -3.11
C LEU A 28 10.59 24.98 -1.76
N SER A 29 10.52 23.65 -1.74
CA SER A 29 11.04 22.89 -0.61
C SER A 29 12.57 22.99 -0.54
N PRO A 30 13.23 22.67 0.59
CA PRO A 30 14.69 22.82 0.71
C PRO A 30 15.50 22.12 -0.39
N ILE A 31 15.07 20.95 -0.84
CA ILE A 31 15.72 20.24 -1.96
C ILE A 31 15.40 20.88 -3.31
N ALA A 32 14.17 21.39 -3.49
CA ALA A 32 13.80 22.12 -4.70
C ALA A 32 14.58 23.45 -4.82
N GLU A 33 14.87 24.14 -3.71
CA GLU A 33 15.74 25.32 -3.68
C GLU A 33 17.19 24.99 -4.09
N GLN A 34 17.70 23.81 -3.71
CA GLN A 34 19.03 23.37 -4.16
C GLN A 34 19.06 23.15 -5.67
N LEU A 35 18.04 22.49 -6.22
CA LEU A 35 17.90 22.29 -7.68
C LEU A 35 17.74 23.62 -8.43
N ASP A 36 17.01 24.57 -7.87
CA ASP A 36 16.84 25.90 -8.45
C ASP A 36 18.16 26.68 -8.49
N LYS A 37 18.98 26.60 -7.43
CA LYS A 37 20.33 27.19 -7.43
C LYS A 37 21.24 26.58 -8.49
N ILE A 38 21.20 25.26 -8.67
CA ILE A 38 21.98 24.56 -9.71
C ILE A 38 21.54 25.01 -11.11
N SER A 39 20.23 25.18 -11.30
CA SER A 39 19.63 25.58 -12.56
C SER A 39 19.55 27.11 -12.78
N ASP A 40 20.37 27.88 -12.06
CA ASP A 40 20.46 29.35 -12.19
C ASP A 40 19.10 30.08 -12.06
N GLY A 41 18.23 29.59 -11.16
CA GLY A 41 16.92 30.19 -10.90
C GLY A 41 15.83 29.84 -11.90
N TYR A 42 16.06 28.84 -12.77
CA TYR A 42 15.12 28.39 -13.79
C TYR A 42 13.77 27.97 -13.18
N ILE A 43 13.77 27.16 -12.12
CA ILE A 43 12.55 26.64 -11.50
C ILE A 43 11.75 27.81 -10.89
N SER A 44 12.41 28.68 -10.15
CA SER A 44 11.79 29.88 -9.57
C SER A 44 11.22 30.82 -10.65
N ALA A 45 11.86 30.93 -11.82
CA ALA A 45 11.34 31.74 -12.91
C ALA A 45 10.00 31.19 -13.45
N LEU A 46 9.85 29.87 -13.57
CA LEU A 46 8.59 29.24 -13.96
C LEU A 46 7.49 29.44 -12.91
N LEU A 47 7.84 29.30 -11.62
CA LEU A 47 6.89 29.57 -10.53
C LEU A 47 6.43 31.02 -10.53
N ARG A 48 7.33 31.99 -10.76
CA ARG A 48 6.95 33.42 -10.88
C ARG A 48 5.97 33.69 -12.02
N ARG A 49 6.03 32.91 -13.10
CA ARG A 49 5.08 32.96 -14.23
C ARG A 49 3.73 32.29 -13.94
N GLY A 50 3.59 31.62 -12.79
CA GLY A 50 2.34 31.00 -12.35
C GLY A 50 2.12 29.57 -12.86
N GLU A 51 3.16 28.89 -13.33
CA GLU A 51 3.03 27.51 -13.85
C GLU A 51 2.67 26.48 -12.76
N LEU A 52 2.96 26.79 -11.49
CA LEU A 52 2.58 25.98 -10.34
C LEU A 52 2.47 26.87 -9.11
N GLU A 53 1.36 26.79 -8.36
CA GLU A 53 1.15 27.62 -7.15
C GLU A 53 1.60 26.93 -5.86
N GLY A 54 1.71 25.60 -5.90
CA GLY A 54 2.04 24.76 -4.74
C GLY A 54 0.82 24.15 -4.06
N LYS A 55 -0.39 24.30 -4.63
CA LYS A 55 -1.62 23.72 -4.06
C LYS A 55 -1.58 22.19 -4.05
N PRO A 56 -2.20 21.50 -3.06
CA PRO A 56 -2.19 20.05 -3.00
C PRO A 56 -2.67 19.42 -4.30
N GLY A 57 -1.89 18.47 -4.82
CA GLY A 57 -2.25 17.73 -6.02
C GLY A 57 -1.90 18.41 -7.35
N GLN A 58 -1.39 19.65 -7.35
CA GLN A 58 -0.79 20.24 -8.54
C GLN A 58 0.55 19.57 -8.87
N THR A 59 0.86 19.44 -10.15
CA THR A 59 2.10 18.82 -10.61
C THR A 59 2.65 19.56 -11.82
N LEU A 60 3.96 19.76 -11.89
CA LEU A 60 4.64 20.29 -13.07
C LEU A 60 5.84 19.40 -13.39
N LEU A 61 5.82 18.77 -14.57
CA LEU A 61 6.92 17.94 -15.06
C LEU A 61 7.83 18.79 -15.95
N LEU A 62 9.06 18.98 -15.52
CA LEU A 62 10.09 19.68 -16.25
C LEU A 62 11.01 18.68 -16.94
N HIS A 63 11.46 19.02 -18.14
CA HIS A 63 12.40 18.23 -18.93
C HIS A 63 13.68 19.02 -19.14
N HIS A 64 14.83 18.34 -19.09
CA HIS A 64 16.13 18.92 -19.42
C HIS A 64 16.39 20.28 -18.73
N VAL A 65 16.16 20.32 -17.41
CA VAL A 65 16.40 21.52 -16.61
C VAL A 65 17.90 21.88 -16.68
N PRO A 66 18.27 23.15 -16.96
CA PRO A 66 19.66 23.56 -17.09
C PRO A 66 20.52 23.12 -15.90
N ASN A 67 21.75 22.68 -16.18
CA ASN A 67 22.75 22.25 -15.20
C ASN A 67 22.36 21.09 -14.27
N VAL A 68 21.17 20.51 -14.40
CA VAL A 68 20.72 19.34 -13.62
C VAL A 68 20.97 18.07 -14.41
N LEU A 69 21.60 17.07 -13.78
CA LEU A 69 21.98 15.82 -14.46
C LEU A 69 20.80 14.88 -14.77
N SER A 70 19.68 15.02 -14.06
CA SER A 70 18.49 14.21 -14.29
C SER A 70 17.71 14.70 -15.51
N GLU A 71 17.16 13.76 -16.29
CA GLU A 71 16.37 14.08 -17.49
C GLU A 71 15.07 14.83 -17.16
N ARG A 72 14.48 14.59 -15.99
CA ARG A 72 13.17 15.12 -15.60
C ARG A 72 13.16 15.55 -14.13
N ILE A 73 12.47 16.65 -13.84
CA ILE A 73 12.13 17.06 -12.48
C ILE A 73 10.62 17.16 -12.37
N LEU A 74 10.03 16.38 -11.46
CA LEU A 74 8.62 16.47 -11.12
C LEU A 74 8.46 17.34 -9.87
N LEU A 75 7.87 18.51 -10.05
CA LEU A 75 7.44 19.38 -8.97
C LEU A 75 6.03 18.94 -8.52
N ILE A 76 5.85 18.77 -7.21
CA ILE A 76 4.56 18.41 -6.61
C ILE A 76 4.12 19.51 -5.65
N GLY A 77 2.89 19.99 -5.82
CA GLY A 77 2.27 20.92 -4.89
C GLY A 77 1.90 20.22 -3.57
N CYS A 78 2.43 20.73 -2.46
CA CYS A 78 2.29 20.16 -1.12
C CYS A 78 1.29 20.91 -0.22
N GLY A 79 0.69 21.98 -0.72
CA GLY A 79 -0.16 22.90 0.05
C GLY A 79 0.64 23.81 0.96
N LYS A 80 0.03 24.27 2.05
CA LYS A 80 0.71 25.11 3.04
C LYS A 80 1.62 24.27 3.90
N GLU A 81 2.88 24.67 4.02
CA GLU A 81 3.92 23.93 4.76
C GLU A 81 3.52 23.60 6.20
N ARG A 82 2.88 24.55 6.91
CA ARG A 82 2.47 24.38 8.31
C ARG A 82 1.28 23.42 8.50
N GLU A 83 0.54 23.15 7.44
CA GLU A 83 -0.63 22.27 7.47
C GLU A 83 -0.30 20.83 7.07
N LEU A 84 0.92 20.56 6.57
CA LEU A 84 1.33 19.25 6.06
C LEU A 84 1.24 18.15 7.14
N ASP A 85 0.11 17.47 7.13
CA ASP A 85 -0.24 16.36 8.00
C ASP A 85 -0.14 15.01 7.28
N GLU A 86 -0.56 13.95 7.96
CA GLU A 86 -0.48 12.59 7.43
C GLU A 86 -1.36 12.36 6.22
N ARG A 87 -2.56 12.96 6.22
CA ARG A 87 -3.53 12.81 5.13
C ARG A 87 -3.01 13.52 3.89
N GLN A 88 -2.53 14.76 4.04
CA GLN A 88 -1.95 15.53 2.95
C GLN A 88 -0.68 14.86 2.42
N TYR A 89 0.19 14.33 3.29
CA TYR A 89 1.38 13.59 2.85
C TYR A 89 1.01 12.37 1.99
N LYS A 90 0.01 11.57 2.40
CA LYS A 90 -0.49 10.44 1.59
C LYS A 90 -1.05 10.90 0.24
N GLN A 91 -1.83 11.98 0.22
CA GLN A 91 -2.39 12.54 -1.02
C GLN A 91 -1.28 13.01 -1.98
N VAL A 92 -0.25 13.67 -1.44
CA VAL A 92 0.94 14.10 -2.19
C VAL A 92 1.65 12.89 -2.80
N ILE A 93 1.95 11.83 -2.02
CA ILE A 93 2.59 10.62 -2.53
C ILE A 93 1.70 9.91 -3.57
N GLN A 94 0.40 9.76 -3.31
CA GLN A 94 -0.54 9.16 -4.26
C GLN A 94 -0.51 9.89 -5.60
N LYS A 95 -0.55 11.23 -5.57
CA LYS A 95 -0.47 12.04 -6.79
C LYS A 95 0.86 11.86 -7.50
N THR A 96 1.98 11.85 -6.77
CA THR A 96 3.31 11.56 -7.32
C THR A 96 3.33 10.23 -8.08
N ILE A 97 2.81 9.16 -7.47
CA ILE A 97 2.82 7.82 -8.07
C ILE A 97 1.97 7.76 -9.32
N ASN A 98 0.76 8.31 -9.29
CA ASN A 98 -0.12 8.39 -10.47
C ASN A 98 0.56 9.15 -11.61
N THR A 99 1.04 10.35 -11.34
CA THR A 99 1.70 11.18 -12.35
C THR A 99 2.92 10.47 -12.94
N LEU A 100 3.80 9.89 -12.12
CA LEU A 100 4.96 9.17 -12.63
C LEU A 100 4.60 7.98 -13.52
N ASN A 101 3.53 7.25 -13.20
CA ASN A 101 3.09 6.10 -13.99
C ASN A 101 2.59 6.51 -15.39
N ASP A 102 2.07 7.73 -15.52
CA ASP A 102 1.61 8.31 -16.79
C ASP A 102 2.75 8.96 -17.61
N THR A 103 3.87 9.31 -16.96
CA THR A 103 5.00 10.02 -17.62
C THR A 103 5.95 9.12 -18.42
N GLY A 104 5.86 7.80 -18.26
CA GLY A 104 6.79 6.83 -18.84
C GLY A 104 8.17 6.75 -18.15
N SER A 105 8.37 7.45 -17.03
CA SER A 105 9.59 7.33 -16.23
C SER A 105 9.61 6.02 -15.44
N MET A 106 10.59 5.16 -15.72
CA MET A 106 10.68 3.84 -15.09
C MET A 106 11.42 3.85 -13.75
N GLU A 107 12.21 4.89 -13.47
CA GLU A 107 12.91 5.11 -12.20
C GLU A 107 12.72 6.55 -11.73
N ALA A 108 12.49 6.74 -10.43
CA ALA A 108 12.42 8.07 -9.82
C ALA A 108 13.16 8.11 -8.48
N VAL A 109 13.77 9.25 -8.17
CA VAL A 109 14.32 9.56 -6.84
C VAL A 109 13.40 10.59 -6.19
N CYS A 110 12.80 10.21 -5.06
CA CYS A 110 11.82 11.01 -4.34
C CYS A 110 12.43 11.64 -3.10
N PHE A 111 12.42 12.97 -3.04
CA PHE A 111 12.89 13.77 -1.92
C PHE A 111 11.74 14.25 -1.01
N LEU A 112 10.49 13.84 -1.29
CA LEU A 112 9.32 14.22 -0.48
C LEU A 112 9.40 13.64 0.95
N THR A 113 10.19 12.59 1.15
CA THR A 113 10.50 12.01 2.47
C THR A 113 11.29 12.96 3.36
N GLU A 114 11.88 14.04 2.84
CA GLU A 114 12.57 15.06 3.64
C GLU A 114 11.66 16.19 4.12
N LEU A 115 10.43 16.29 3.59
CA LEU A 115 9.49 17.32 4.01
C LEU A 115 9.15 17.17 5.50
N HIS A 116 8.96 18.30 6.19
CA HIS A 116 8.48 18.28 7.56
C HIS A 116 7.00 17.91 7.58
N VAL A 117 6.67 16.74 8.13
CA VAL A 117 5.30 16.30 8.36
C VAL A 117 5.07 16.31 9.87
N LYS A 118 4.01 16.99 10.32
CA LYS A 118 3.76 17.25 11.75
C LYS A 118 3.81 15.96 12.58
N GLY A 119 4.76 15.88 13.52
CA GLY A 119 4.91 14.76 14.45
C GLY A 119 5.44 13.46 13.85
N ARG A 120 5.95 13.47 12.60
CA ARG A 120 6.39 12.26 11.89
C ARG A 120 7.88 12.29 11.55
N ASN A 121 8.54 11.15 11.79
CA ASN A 121 9.96 10.95 11.49
C ASN A 121 10.17 10.36 10.08
N ASN A 122 11.43 10.21 9.66
CA ASN A 122 11.78 9.69 8.34
C ASN A 122 11.39 8.22 8.15
N TYR A 123 11.49 7.39 9.18
CA TYR A 123 10.97 6.02 9.16
C TYR A 123 9.48 6.00 8.77
N TRP A 124 8.65 6.80 9.45
CA TRP A 124 7.22 6.86 9.17
C TRP A 124 6.95 7.35 7.75
N LYS A 125 7.65 8.40 7.30
CA LYS A 125 7.48 8.98 5.96
C LYS A 125 7.82 8.00 4.85
N VAL A 126 8.92 7.27 4.97
CA VAL A 126 9.31 6.22 4.00
C VAL A 126 8.31 5.07 4.02
N ARG A 127 7.93 4.57 5.21
CA ARG A 127 6.97 3.45 5.34
C ARG A 127 5.63 3.79 4.70
N GLN A 128 5.09 4.96 5.02
CA GLN A 128 3.82 5.43 4.46
C GLN A 128 3.90 5.74 2.97
N ALA A 129 5.06 6.19 2.46
CA ALA A 129 5.23 6.37 1.04
C ALA A 129 5.18 5.03 0.28
N VAL A 130 5.79 3.97 0.83
CA VAL A 130 5.71 2.60 0.29
C VAL A 130 4.28 2.06 0.34
N GLU A 131 3.62 2.12 1.50
CA GLU A 131 2.23 1.68 1.66
C GLU A 131 1.29 2.40 0.68
N THR A 132 1.39 3.73 0.62
CA THR A 132 0.55 4.55 -0.28
C THR A 132 0.84 4.23 -1.74
N ALA A 133 2.10 4.01 -2.12
CA ALA A 133 2.44 3.68 -3.49
C ALA A 133 1.91 2.30 -3.91
N LYS A 134 1.98 1.31 -3.03
CA LYS A 134 1.37 -0.02 -3.28
C LYS A 134 -0.15 0.04 -3.33
N GLU A 135 -0.76 0.82 -2.44
CA GLU A 135 -2.21 1.06 -2.41
C GLU A 135 -2.70 1.74 -3.69
N THR A 136 -1.98 2.77 -4.15
CA THR A 136 -2.31 3.52 -5.37
C THR A 136 -2.25 2.64 -6.62
N LEU A 137 -1.30 1.70 -6.67
CA LEU A 137 -1.11 0.79 -7.78
C LEU A 137 -1.90 -0.52 -7.64
N TYR A 138 -2.75 -0.65 -6.61
CA TYR A 138 -3.56 -1.85 -6.44
C TYR A 138 -4.57 -1.98 -7.59
N SER A 139 -4.56 -3.13 -8.25
CA SER A 139 -5.56 -3.53 -9.22
C SER A 139 -6.05 -4.95 -8.92
N PHE A 140 -7.35 -5.16 -9.09
CA PHE A 140 -7.96 -6.49 -9.10
C PHE A 140 -8.45 -6.80 -10.52
N ASP A 141 -7.59 -7.44 -11.31
CA ASP A 141 -7.84 -7.76 -12.72
C ASP A 141 -7.78 -9.26 -13.01
N GLN A 142 -7.70 -10.10 -11.97
CA GLN A 142 -7.52 -11.55 -12.08
C GLN A 142 -8.65 -12.22 -12.89
N LEU A 143 -9.85 -11.64 -12.87
CA LEU A 143 -11.04 -12.12 -13.57
C LEU A 143 -11.34 -11.35 -14.87
N LYS A 144 -10.47 -10.40 -15.27
CA LYS A 144 -10.61 -9.67 -16.54
C LYS A 144 -9.90 -10.42 -17.66
N THR A 145 -10.59 -10.59 -18.80
CA THR A 145 -9.99 -11.14 -20.03
C THR A 145 -8.95 -10.17 -20.60
N ASN A 146 -9.30 -8.89 -20.69
CA ASN A 146 -8.41 -7.84 -21.20
C ASN A 146 -7.76 -7.12 -20.02
N LYS A 147 -6.47 -7.41 -19.80
CA LYS A 147 -5.65 -6.72 -18.81
C LYS A 147 -4.92 -5.56 -19.48
N SER A 148 -5.11 -4.35 -18.98
CA SER A 148 -4.40 -3.17 -19.47
C SER A 148 -3.14 -2.96 -18.63
N GLU A 149 -1.97 -3.12 -19.23
CA GLU A 149 -0.72 -2.71 -18.61
C GLU A 149 -0.25 -1.39 -19.19
N PRO A 150 0.21 -0.44 -18.36
CA PRO A 150 0.90 0.75 -18.85
C PRO A 150 2.12 0.33 -19.68
N ARG A 151 2.36 0.95 -20.83
CA ARG A 151 3.48 0.60 -21.71
C ARG A 151 4.86 0.79 -21.04
N ARG A 152 4.98 1.77 -20.14
CA ARG A 152 6.21 2.11 -19.40
C ARG A 152 5.86 2.46 -17.94
N PRO A 153 5.54 1.47 -17.10
CA PRO A 153 5.15 1.72 -15.73
C PRO A 153 6.37 2.12 -14.89
N LEU A 154 6.12 2.84 -13.80
CA LEU A 154 7.16 3.12 -12.81
C LEU A 154 7.64 1.80 -12.18
N ARG A 155 8.91 1.44 -12.43
CA ARG A 155 9.50 0.18 -11.96
C ARG A 155 10.23 0.32 -10.64
N LYS A 156 10.86 1.47 -10.39
CA LYS A 156 11.69 1.68 -9.21
C LYS A 156 11.51 3.08 -8.62
N MET A 157 11.29 3.12 -7.31
CA MET A 157 11.22 4.36 -6.53
C MET A 157 12.31 4.36 -5.48
N VAL A 158 13.19 5.36 -5.52
CA VAL A 158 14.25 5.54 -4.53
C VAL A 158 13.87 6.69 -3.61
N PHE A 159 13.76 6.45 -2.30
CA PHE A 159 13.48 7.51 -1.34
C PHE A 159 14.77 8.08 -0.77
N ASN A 160 14.93 9.40 -0.80
CA ASN A 160 16.07 10.03 -0.15
C ASN A 160 15.85 10.15 1.35
N VAL A 161 16.90 9.88 2.14
CA VAL A 161 16.96 10.20 3.55
C VAL A 161 18.05 11.25 3.80
N PRO A 162 17.82 12.23 4.70
CA PRO A 162 18.73 13.35 4.89
C PRO A 162 20.17 12.95 5.20
N THR A 163 20.37 11.88 5.98
CA THR A 163 21.71 11.44 6.40
C THR A 163 21.94 9.95 6.21
N ARG A 164 23.21 9.56 6.01
CA ARG A 164 23.62 8.14 5.94
C ARG A 164 23.25 7.33 7.18
N ARG A 165 23.15 7.97 8.35
CA ARG A 165 22.74 7.31 9.61
C ARG A 165 21.30 6.79 9.56
N GLU A 166 20.48 7.32 8.67
CA GLU A 166 19.06 6.96 8.56
C GLU A 166 18.80 5.86 7.53
N LEU A 167 19.82 5.42 6.79
CA LEU A 167 19.69 4.38 5.76
C LEU A 167 19.09 3.10 6.33
N THR A 168 19.64 2.58 7.44
CA THR A 168 19.13 1.36 8.08
C THR A 168 17.69 1.51 8.55
N SER A 169 17.31 2.68 9.06
CA SER A 169 15.93 2.95 9.47
C SER A 169 14.99 3.04 8.25
N GLY A 170 15.45 3.64 7.15
CA GLY A 170 14.73 3.71 5.89
C GLY A 170 14.55 2.33 5.22
N GLU A 171 15.57 1.47 5.23
CA GLU A 171 15.49 0.09 4.74
C GLU A 171 14.46 -0.71 5.54
N ARG A 172 14.48 -0.59 6.87
CA ARG A 172 13.46 -1.20 7.75
C ARG A 172 12.06 -0.65 7.45
N ALA A 173 11.93 0.66 7.21
CA ALA A 173 10.66 1.27 6.83
C ALA A 173 10.11 0.71 5.52
N ILE A 174 10.98 0.47 4.52
CA ILE A 174 10.60 -0.17 3.26
C ILE A 174 10.15 -1.61 3.52
N GLN A 175 10.91 -2.40 4.27
CA GLN A 175 10.55 -3.79 4.59
C GLN A 175 9.19 -3.87 5.27
N HIS A 176 8.96 -3.07 6.31
CA HIS A 176 7.68 -3.04 7.03
C HIS A 176 6.54 -2.52 6.15
N GLY A 177 6.77 -1.47 5.35
CA GLY A 177 5.76 -0.95 4.42
C GLY A 177 5.36 -1.96 3.35
N LEU A 178 6.32 -2.74 2.85
CA LEU A 178 6.06 -3.83 1.90
C LEU A 178 5.25 -4.97 2.51
N ALA A 179 5.59 -5.41 3.73
CA ALA A 179 4.83 -6.43 4.46
C ALA A 179 3.38 -5.97 4.70
N ILE A 180 3.18 -4.77 5.23
CA ILE A 180 1.84 -4.20 5.47
C ILE A 180 1.05 -4.14 4.16
N ALA A 181 1.66 -3.62 3.09
CA ALA A 181 0.99 -3.52 1.79
C ALA A 181 0.66 -4.90 1.19
N ALA A 182 1.49 -5.92 1.41
CA ALA A 182 1.22 -7.28 0.97
C ALA A 182 0.02 -7.89 1.71
N GLY A 183 -0.07 -7.68 3.03
CA GLY A 183 -1.22 -8.08 3.84
C GLY A 183 -2.51 -7.39 3.42
N ILE A 184 -2.48 -6.07 3.23
CA ILE A 184 -3.62 -5.29 2.73
C ILE A 184 -4.06 -5.78 1.35
N LYS A 185 -3.11 -5.99 0.42
CA LYS A 185 -3.40 -6.53 -0.91
C LYS A 185 -4.10 -7.88 -0.81
N ALA A 186 -3.59 -8.79 0.01
CA ALA A 186 -4.19 -10.11 0.20
C ALA A 186 -5.62 -10.02 0.74
N ALA A 187 -5.87 -9.18 1.75
CA ALA A 187 -7.20 -8.95 2.29
C ALA A 187 -8.17 -8.40 1.22
N LYS A 188 -7.71 -7.43 0.41
CA LYS A 188 -8.51 -6.87 -0.70
C LYS A 188 -8.78 -7.89 -1.80
N ASP A 189 -7.80 -8.72 -2.15
CA ASP A 189 -7.98 -9.76 -3.17
C ASP A 189 -9.03 -10.77 -2.72
N LEU A 190 -9.00 -11.19 -1.46
CA LEU A 190 -10.02 -12.06 -0.88
C LEU A 190 -11.41 -11.40 -0.89
N GLY A 191 -11.53 -10.16 -0.41
CA GLY A 191 -12.82 -9.46 -0.39
C GLY A 191 -13.37 -9.17 -1.80
N ASN A 192 -12.51 -8.88 -2.77
CA ASN A 192 -12.94 -8.58 -4.14
C ASN A 192 -13.31 -9.83 -4.94
N MET A 193 -12.79 -11.00 -4.57
CA MET A 193 -13.12 -12.28 -5.19
C MET A 193 -14.61 -12.59 -5.03
N PRO A 194 -15.33 -12.98 -6.10
CA PRO A 194 -16.76 -13.21 -6.03
C PRO A 194 -17.09 -14.48 -5.23
N PRO A 195 -18.27 -14.55 -4.59
CA PRO A 195 -18.59 -15.57 -3.60
C PRO A 195 -18.76 -16.99 -4.19
N ASN A 196 -19.01 -17.10 -5.49
CA ASN A 196 -19.00 -18.38 -6.20
C ASN A 196 -17.59 -19.00 -6.33
N ILE A 197 -16.54 -18.19 -6.18
CA ILE A 197 -15.15 -18.64 -6.10
C ILE A 197 -14.67 -18.61 -4.64
N CYS A 198 -14.81 -17.47 -3.97
CA CYS A 198 -14.39 -17.27 -2.59
C CYS A 198 -15.41 -17.81 -1.60
N ASN A 199 -15.60 -19.13 -1.58
CA ASN A 199 -16.37 -19.83 -0.56
C ASN A 199 -15.48 -20.27 0.63
N ALA A 200 -16.07 -20.94 1.63
CA ALA A 200 -15.34 -21.40 2.82
C ALA A 200 -14.12 -22.30 2.48
N ALA A 201 -14.27 -23.18 1.47
CA ALA A 201 -13.17 -24.03 0.99
C ALA A 201 -12.04 -23.23 0.35
N TYR A 202 -12.36 -22.16 -0.39
CA TYR A 202 -11.36 -21.25 -0.93
C TYR A 202 -10.59 -20.54 0.18
N LEU A 203 -11.27 -20.00 1.21
CA LEU A 203 -10.58 -19.39 2.35
C LEU A 203 -9.67 -20.37 3.09
N ALA A 204 -10.14 -21.61 3.29
CA ALA A 204 -9.33 -22.67 3.88
C ALA A 204 -8.10 -23.02 3.02
N SER A 205 -8.24 -23.01 1.69
CA SER A 205 -7.11 -23.22 0.77
C SER A 205 -6.08 -22.10 0.87
N GLN A 206 -6.51 -20.84 1.05
CA GLN A 206 -5.62 -19.69 1.21
C GLN A 206 -4.84 -19.78 2.53
N ALA A 207 -5.48 -20.24 3.61
CA ALA A 207 -4.79 -20.53 4.87
C ALA A 207 -3.72 -21.63 4.68
N ARG A 208 -4.03 -22.74 4.01
CA ARG A 208 -3.04 -23.80 3.73
C ARG A 208 -1.85 -23.29 2.91
N GLN A 209 -2.12 -22.53 1.85
CA GLN A 209 -1.07 -21.91 1.02
C GLN A 209 -0.15 -20.98 1.83
N LEU A 210 -0.68 -20.32 2.86
CA LEU A 210 0.12 -19.50 3.77
C LEU A 210 1.08 -20.37 4.60
N ALA A 211 0.61 -21.50 5.15
CA ALA A 211 1.48 -22.47 5.81
C ALA A 211 2.55 -23.02 4.87
N ASP A 212 2.21 -23.35 3.62
CA ASP A 212 3.18 -23.85 2.64
C ASP A 212 4.28 -22.80 2.35
N SER A 213 3.89 -21.53 2.23
CA SER A 213 4.80 -20.42 1.93
C SER A 213 5.71 -20.06 3.11
N TYR A 214 5.25 -20.29 4.36
CA TYR A 214 5.92 -19.89 5.59
C TYR A 214 6.06 -21.05 6.59
N SER A 215 6.34 -22.24 6.09
CA SER A 215 6.29 -23.52 6.82
C SER A 215 7.19 -23.61 8.05
N LYS A 216 8.20 -22.73 8.16
CA LYS A 216 9.06 -22.63 9.36
C LYS A 216 8.30 -22.15 10.58
N ASN A 217 7.39 -21.19 10.41
CA ASN A 217 6.76 -20.47 11.53
C ASN A 217 5.24 -20.45 11.47
N VAL A 218 4.62 -20.85 10.35
CA VAL A 218 3.16 -20.83 10.16
C VAL A 218 2.63 -22.25 10.05
N ILE A 219 1.66 -22.58 10.91
CA ILE A 219 0.94 -23.86 10.92
C ILE A 219 -0.53 -23.56 10.68
N THR A 220 -1.21 -24.40 9.89
CA THR A 220 -2.66 -24.27 9.71
C THR A 220 -3.39 -25.57 9.98
N ARG A 221 -4.57 -25.43 10.59
CA ARG A 221 -5.54 -26.50 10.77
C ARG A 221 -6.89 -26.02 10.26
N VAL A 222 -7.58 -26.87 9.51
CA VAL A 222 -8.94 -26.61 9.05
C VAL A 222 -9.88 -27.55 9.80
N ILE A 223 -10.88 -26.96 10.46
CA ILE A 223 -11.92 -27.68 11.20
C ILE A 223 -13.16 -27.71 10.32
N GLY A 224 -13.64 -28.91 9.99
CA GLY A 224 -14.87 -29.13 9.21
C GLY A 224 -16.10 -29.41 10.07
N GLU A 225 -17.25 -29.64 9.44
CA GLU A 225 -18.55 -29.70 10.14
C GLU A 225 -18.63 -30.83 11.16
N GLN A 226 -18.06 -32.01 10.86
CA GLN A 226 -18.02 -33.13 11.79
C GLN A 226 -17.28 -32.76 13.08
N GLN A 227 -16.09 -32.17 12.96
CA GLN A 227 -15.30 -31.75 14.12
C GLN A 227 -15.98 -30.60 14.87
N MET A 228 -16.63 -29.66 14.17
CA MET A 228 -17.43 -28.62 14.80
C MET A 228 -18.58 -29.19 15.62
N LYS A 229 -19.21 -30.26 15.15
CA LYS A 229 -20.29 -30.96 15.87
C LYS A 229 -19.77 -31.63 17.14
N GLU A 230 -18.63 -32.32 17.05
CA GLU A 230 -17.96 -32.93 18.20
C GLU A 230 -17.53 -31.89 19.25
N LEU A 231 -17.13 -30.70 18.80
CA LEU A 231 -16.78 -29.56 19.65
C LEU A 231 -17.99 -28.78 20.20
N GLY A 232 -19.22 -29.13 19.84
CA GLY A 232 -20.43 -28.46 20.32
C GLY A 232 -20.68 -27.08 19.71
N MET A 233 -20.13 -26.79 18.52
CA MET A 233 -20.23 -25.49 17.84
C MET A 233 -21.58 -25.29 17.12
N HIS A 234 -22.69 -25.54 17.82
CA HIS A 234 -24.04 -25.58 17.24
C HIS A 234 -24.45 -24.27 16.55
N SER A 235 -24.08 -23.11 17.10
CA SER A 235 -24.39 -21.81 16.49
C SER A 235 -23.67 -21.59 15.15
N TYR A 236 -22.44 -22.09 15.01
CA TYR A 236 -21.70 -22.00 13.75
C TYR A 236 -22.32 -22.89 12.68
N LEU A 237 -22.61 -24.15 13.04
CA LEU A 237 -23.27 -25.12 12.16
C LEU A 237 -24.65 -24.66 11.71
N ALA A 238 -25.44 -24.06 12.61
CA ALA A 238 -26.77 -23.57 12.29
C ALA A 238 -26.78 -22.45 11.22
N VAL A 239 -25.71 -21.66 11.11
CA VAL A 239 -25.57 -20.63 10.07
C VAL A 239 -25.28 -21.26 8.71
N GLY A 240 -24.35 -22.23 8.68
CA GLY A 240 -23.89 -22.85 7.43
C GLY A 240 -24.79 -23.93 6.85
N GLN A 241 -25.68 -24.54 7.66
CA GLN A 241 -26.51 -25.69 7.25
C GLN A 241 -27.38 -25.49 6.00
N GLY A 242 -27.68 -24.24 5.63
CA GLY A 242 -28.46 -23.90 4.43
C GLY A 242 -27.63 -23.78 3.15
N SER A 243 -26.31 -23.85 3.24
CA SER A 243 -25.37 -23.73 2.13
C SER A 243 -25.04 -25.09 1.52
N GLN A 244 -24.80 -25.14 0.20
CA GLN A 244 -24.21 -26.31 -0.45
C GLN A 244 -22.70 -26.46 -0.18
N ASN A 245 -22.03 -25.36 0.16
CA ASN A 245 -20.63 -25.37 0.58
C ASN A 245 -20.53 -25.69 2.07
N GLU A 246 -19.69 -26.66 2.42
CA GLU A 246 -19.40 -27.04 3.81
C GLU A 246 -18.86 -25.85 4.63
N SER A 247 -19.30 -25.78 5.88
CA SER A 247 -18.81 -24.83 6.87
C SER A 247 -17.39 -25.20 7.33
N LEU A 248 -16.41 -24.32 7.09
CA LEU A 248 -15.01 -24.54 7.48
C LEU A 248 -14.52 -23.42 8.39
N MET A 249 -13.71 -23.77 9.38
CA MET A 249 -12.99 -22.82 10.23
C MET A 249 -11.49 -23.06 10.10
N SER A 250 -10.76 -22.04 9.67
CA SER A 250 -9.30 -22.09 9.58
C SER A 250 -8.68 -21.53 10.86
N VAL A 251 -7.77 -22.30 11.46
CA VAL A 251 -6.92 -21.87 12.57
C VAL A 251 -5.51 -21.74 12.02
N ILE A 252 -4.97 -20.51 12.05
CA ILE A 252 -3.63 -20.17 11.58
C ILE A 252 -2.81 -19.80 12.80
N GLU A 253 -1.71 -20.51 13.04
CA GLU A 253 -0.81 -20.26 14.15
C GLU A 253 0.54 -19.75 13.63
N TYR A 254 1.00 -18.63 14.16
CA TYR A 254 2.36 -18.13 13.94
C TYR A 254 3.21 -18.37 15.19
N LYS A 255 4.20 -19.26 15.09
CA LYS A 255 5.14 -19.62 16.17
C LYS A 255 6.46 -18.86 16.02
N GLY A 256 6.38 -17.54 16.15
CA GLY A 256 7.57 -16.67 16.06
C GLY A 256 8.19 -16.29 17.41
N ASN A 257 7.60 -16.68 18.53
CA ASN A 257 8.16 -16.39 19.86
C ASN A 257 9.20 -17.45 20.21
N ALA A 258 10.32 -17.03 20.82
CA ALA A 258 11.35 -17.94 21.30
C ALA A 258 10.88 -18.82 22.48
N SER A 259 9.90 -18.34 23.25
CA SER A 259 9.27 -19.10 24.33
C SER A 259 8.01 -19.79 23.82
N GLU A 260 7.97 -21.13 23.98
CA GLU A 260 6.81 -21.94 23.60
C GLU A 260 5.58 -21.66 24.48
N ASP A 261 5.79 -21.23 25.72
CA ASP A 261 4.74 -20.90 26.71
C ASP A 261 4.24 -19.46 26.62
N ALA A 262 4.74 -18.67 25.67
CA ALA A 262 4.30 -17.30 25.49
C ALA A 262 2.81 -17.26 25.17
N ARG A 263 2.05 -16.44 25.91
CA ARG A 263 0.61 -16.27 25.68
C ARG A 263 0.37 -15.75 24.25
N PRO A 264 -0.48 -16.42 23.45
CA PRO A 264 -0.72 -15.99 22.09
C PRO A 264 -1.58 -14.73 22.04
N ILE A 265 -1.42 -13.96 20.97
CA ILE A 265 -2.42 -12.97 20.56
C ILE A 265 -3.42 -13.70 19.66
N VAL A 266 -4.70 -13.68 20.04
CA VAL A 266 -5.76 -14.32 19.25
C VAL A 266 -6.51 -13.26 18.46
N LEU A 267 -6.51 -13.40 17.14
CA LEU A 267 -7.27 -12.58 16.22
C LEU A 267 -8.43 -13.41 15.67
N VAL A 268 -9.67 -12.93 15.81
CA VAL A 268 -10.87 -13.60 15.31
C VAL A 268 -11.50 -12.75 14.22
N GLY A 269 -11.61 -13.32 13.02
CA GLY A 269 -12.20 -12.65 11.85
C GLY A 269 -13.48 -13.33 11.40
N LYS A 270 -14.56 -12.57 11.26
CA LYS A 270 -15.80 -13.05 10.63
C LYS A 270 -15.52 -13.46 9.18
N GLY A 271 -15.87 -14.70 8.82
CA GLY A 271 -15.58 -15.32 7.52
C GLY A 271 -16.83 -15.73 6.73
N LEU A 272 -17.93 -14.98 6.83
CA LEU A 272 -19.15 -15.31 6.10
C LEU A 272 -18.98 -14.91 4.63
N THR A 273 -18.82 -15.89 3.74
CA THR A 273 -18.40 -15.65 2.36
C THR A 273 -19.47 -15.03 1.47
N PHE A 274 -20.74 -15.19 1.86
CA PHE A 274 -21.85 -14.45 1.29
C PHE A 274 -23.01 -14.45 2.30
N ASP A 275 -23.56 -13.28 2.58
CA ASP A 275 -24.70 -13.12 3.48
C ASP A 275 -25.97 -12.77 2.71
N SER A 276 -26.79 -13.77 2.40
CA SER A 276 -28.12 -13.54 1.83
C SER A 276 -29.15 -13.08 2.87
N GLY A 277 -28.84 -13.20 4.18
CA GLY A 277 -29.79 -13.10 5.29
C GLY A 277 -30.46 -14.42 5.68
N GLY A 278 -30.31 -15.49 4.88
CA GLY A 278 -30.95 -16.78 5.12
C GLY A 278 -32.46 -16.73 4.90
N ILE A 279 -33.25 -17.35 5.78
CA ILE A 279 -34.72 -17.26 5.75
C ILE A 279 -35.20 -15.81 5.88
N SER A 280 -34.49 -15.01 6.68
CA SER A 280 -34.67 -13.56 6.79
C SER A 280 -33.96 -12.85 5.64
N ILE A 281 -34.43 -13.09 4.42
CA ILE A 281 -33.78 -12.68 3.18
C ILE A 281 -33.57 -11.15 3.13
N LYS A 282 -32.37 -10.73 2.72
CA LYS A 282 -32.07 -9.31 2.44
C LYS A 282 -32.77 -8.86 1.14
N PRO A 283 -33.05 -7.56 0.98
CA PRO A 283 -33.42 -7.00 -0.32
C PRO A 283 -32.33 -7.24 -1.37
N SER A 284 -32.71 -7.29 -2.64
CA SER A 284 -31.76 -7.50 -3.76
C SER A 284 -30.77 -6.34 -3.92
N GLU A 285 -31.19 -5.11 -3.60
CA GLU A 285 -30.33 -3.92 -3.69
C GLU A 285 -29.14 -4.03 -2.74
N GLY A 286 -27.92 -3.94 -3.29
CA GLY A 286 -26.67 -4.03 -2.52
C GLY A 286 -26.32 -5.43 -2.00
N MET A 287 -27.11 -6.48 -2.33
CA MET A 287 -26.81 -7.85 -1.90
C MET A 287 -25.50 -8.38 -2.50
N ASP A 288 -25.09 -7.87 -3.66
CA ASP A 288 -23.81 -8.19 -4.30
C ASP A 288 -22.60 -7.77 -3.46
N GLU A 289 -22.73 -6.71 -2.64
CA GLU A 289 -21.69 -6.28 -1.68
C GLU A 289 -21.57 -7.25 -0.48
N MET A 290 -22.52 -8.16 -0.26
CA MET A 290 -22.45 -9.13 0.85
C MET A 290 -21.36 -10.19 0.67
N LYS A 291 -20.65 -10.20 -0.47
CA LYS A 291 -19.37 -10.89 -0.60
C LYS A 291 -18.29 -10.35 0.35
N TYR A 292 -18.41 -9.09 0.78
CA TYR A 292 -17.47 -8.44 1.71
C TYR A 292 -17.71 -8.81 3.17
N ASP A 293 -18.70 -9.67 3.47
CA ASP A 293 -19.05 -10.06 4.84
C ASP A 293 -18.03 -11.03 5.50
N MET A 294 -16.99 -11.37 4.75
CA MET A 294 -15.80 -12.10 5.19
C MET A 294 -14.55 -11.20 5.35
N CYS A 295 -14.67 -9.88 5.20
CA CYS A 295 -13.53 -8.95 5.31
C CYS A 295 -12.82 -9.01 6.67
N GLY A 296 -13.51 -9.43 7.74
CA GLY A 296 -12.88 -9.71 9.02
C GLY A 296 -11.86 -10.85 8.95
N ALA A 297 -12.24 -11.99 8.35
CA ALA A 297 -11.33 -13.10 8.09
C ALA A 297 -10.24 -12.71 7.06
N ALA A 298 -10.58 -11.90 6.06
CA ALA A 298 -9.62 -11.36 5.09
C ALA A 298 -8.53 -10.51 5.77
N ALA A 299 -8.91 -9.66 6.73
CA ALA A 299 -7.99 -8.84 7.49
C ALA A 299 -7.08 -9.70 8.38
N VAL A 300 -7.63 -10.70 9.09
CA VAL A 300 -6.81 -11.65 9.87
C VAL A 300 -5.83 -12.39 8.96
N TYR A 301 -6.28 -12.89 7.82
CA TYR A 301 -5.40 -13.51 6.83
C TYR A 301 -4.30 -12.56 6.36
N GLY A 302 -4.63 -11.31 6.08
CA GLY A 302 -3.67 -10.27 5.69
C GLY A 302 -2.65 -9.96 6.79
N VAL A 303 -3.03 -9.98 8.07
CA VAL A 303 -2.12 -9.79 9.20
C VAL A 303 -1.15 -10.96 9.36
N MET A 304 -1.59 -12.19 9.04
CA MET A 304 -0.77 -13.40 9.16
C MET A 304 0.25 -13.57 8.02
N ARG A 305 0.13 -12.78 6.94
CA ARG A 305 0.95 -12.84 5.73
C ARG A 305 2.13 -11.87 5.75
#